data_AF-A0A8H8RT12-F1
#
_entry.id   AF-A0A8H8RT12-F1
#
_cell.length_a   1.000
_cell.length_b   1.000
_cell.length_c   1.000
_cell.angle_alpha   90.00
_cell.angle_beta   90.00
_cell.angle_gamma   90.00
#
_symmetry.space_group_name_H-M   'P 1'
#
loop_
_entity.id
_entity.type
_entity.pdbx_description
1 polymer ?
#
loop_
_entity_poly.entity_id
_entity_poly.type
_entity_poly.pdbx_seq_one_letter_code
_entity_poly.pdbx_strand_id
1 'polypeptide(L)'
;MTTATQVPSGTYRAPLHNCDYESLVPNSYVIYLIPGHSLEQHSEAVGKDMKPFVHHVFDMYTEKVVYVGRPVDGRLLEAIRADEGVELVECEDEPQLDDELEKEL
;
A
#
# COMPACT_ATOMS: atom_id res chain seq x y z
N MET A 1 12.56 -7.79 -30.59
CA MET A 1 13.82 -7.08 -30.30
C MET A 1 13.46 -5.69 -29.82
N THR A 2 14.05 -5.28 -28.69
CA THR A 2 14.19 -3.89 -28.17
C THR A 2 12.88 -3.21 -27.73
N THR A 3 12.75 -2.66 -26.51
CA THR A 3 13.69 -1.83 -25.75
C THR A 3 13.53 -2.04 -24.25
N ALA A 4 14.64 -2.31 -23.57
CA ALA A 4 14.79 -2.06 -22.15
C ALA A 4 14.82 -0.54 -21.92
N THR A 5 13.96 -0.06 -21.04
CA THR A 5 14.12 1.27 -20.45
C THR A 5 14.69 1.06 -19.06
N GLN A 6 16.02 1.09 -18.96
CA GLN A 6 16.70 1.22 -17.69
C GLN A 6 16.87 2.72 -17.41
N VAL A 7 16.26 3.21 -16.33
CA VAL A 7 16.46 4.55 -15.76
C VAL A 7 16.80 4.38 -14.26
N PRO A 8 17.37 5.40 -13.63
CA PRO A 8 18.68 5.39 -13.01
C PRO A 8 18.72 4.77 -11.61
N SER A 9 19.92 4.32 -11.23
CA SER A 9 20.32 3.85 -9.91
C SER A 9 20.18 4.92 -8.81
N GLY A 10 18.98 5.08 -8.29
CA GLY A 10 18.69 5.28 -6.88
C GLY A 10 17.83 4.11 -6.42
N THR A 11 17.98 3.62 -5.19
CA THR A 11 17.07 2.58 -4.68
C THR A 11 15.65 3.15 -4.71
N TYR A 12 14.83 2.66 -5.66
CA TYR A 12 13.44 3.07 -5.78
C TYR A 12 12.76 3.02 -4.41
N ARG A 13 11.91 4.02 -4.14
CA ARG A 13 11.13 4.06 -2.92
C ARG A 13 9.81 4.75 -3.18
N ALA A 14 8.72 3.99 -3.14
CA ALA A 14 7.38 4.52 -3.29
C ALA A 14 7.14 5.67 -2.27
N PRO A 15 6.51 6.77 -2.71
CA PRO A 15 6.21 7.89 -1.83
C PRO A 15 5.23 7.47 -0.72
N LEU A 16 5.35 8.12 0.44
CA LEU A 16 4.35 8.07 1.50
C LEU A 16 3.40 9.25 1.34
N HIS A 17 2.11 9.03 1.53
CA HIS A 17 1.07 10.05 1.45
C HIS A 17 0.18 10.02 2.69
N ASN A 18 -0.36 11.18 3.08
CA ASN A 18 -1.27 11.38 4.21
C ASN A 18 -0.75 10.88 5.56
N CYS A 19 0.58 10.79 5.72
CA CYS A 19 1.21 10.33 6.97
C CYS A 19 1.39 11.43 8.01
N ASP A 20 0.90 12.63 7.72
CA ASP A 20 0.88 13.81 8.60
C ASP A 20 -0.51 14.10 9.20
N TYR A 21 -1.50 13.23 8.95
CA TYR A 21 -2.82 13.35 9.56
C TYR A 21 -2.78 13.11 11.08
N GLU A 22 -3.70 13.76 11.80
CA GLU A 22 -3.73 13.76 13.26
C GLU A 22 -4.19 12.40 13.85
N SER A 23 -5.08 11.71 13.15
CA SER A 23 -5.54 10.35 13.48
C SER A 23 -5.09 9.40 12.39
N LEU A 24 -4.26 8.43 12.74
CA LEU A 24 -3.79 7.41 11.80
C LEU A 24 -3.88 6.05 12.49
N VAL A 25 -4.31 5.03 11.75
CA VAL A 25 -4.27 3.64 12.22
C VAL A 25 -2.81 3.18 12.23
N PRO A 26 -2.21 2.89 13.40
CA PRO A 26 -0.78 2.58 13.47
C PRO A 26 -0.42 1.29 12.72
N ASN A 27 0.68 1.33 11.96
CA ASN A 27 1.19 0.21 11.16
C ASN A 27 0.18 -0.33 10.12
N SER A 28 -0.72 0.54 9.67
CA SER A 28 -1.68 0.25 8.62
C SER A 28 -1.53 1.22 7.48
N TYR A 29 -1.54 0.66 6.26
CA TYR A 29 -1.28 1.42 5.06
C TYR A 29 -2.22 0.95 3.94
N VAL A 30 -2.56 1.86 3.04
CA VAL A 30 -3.14 1.53 1.74
C VAL A 30 -2.00 1.47 0.72
N ILE A 31 -1.84 0.32 0.08
CA ILE A 31 -0.80 0.07 -0.91
C ILE A 31 -1.45 0.08 -2.29
N TYR A 32 -0.91 0.91 -3.18
CA TYR A 32 -1.34 1.02 -4.57
C TYR A 32 -0.28 0.35 -5.45
N LEU A 33 -0.64 -0.75 -6.11
CA LEU A 33 0.22 -1.36 -7.12
C LEU A 33 -0.01 -0.68 -8.48
N ILE A 34 1.01 -0.61 -9.32
CA ILE A 34 0.85 -0.15 -10.71
C ILE A 34 -0.06 -1.11 -11.49
N PRO A 35 -0.76 -0.66 -12.55
CA PRO A 35 -1.56 -1.54 -13.39
C PRO A 35 -0.75 -2.74 -13.92
N GLY A 36 -1.34 -3.93 -13.80
CA GLY A 36 -0.70 -5.18 -14.22
C GLY A 36 0.31 -5.80 -13.24
N HIS A 37 0.64 -5.13 -12.13
CA HIS A 37 1.46 -5.73 -11.06
C HIS A 37 0.58 -6.45 -10.04
N SER A 38 0.74 -7.76 -9.95
CA SER A 38 -0.10 -8.62 -9.11
C SER A 38 0.39 -8.68 -7.66
N LEU A 39 -0.47 -9.13 -6.75
CA LEU A 39 -0.08 -9.39 -5.36
C LEU A 39 1.01 -10.48 -5.25
N GLU A 40 1.08 -11.38 -6.23
CA GLU A 40 2.09 -12.45 -6.27
C GLU A 40 3.45 -11.88 -6.69
N GLN A 41 3.49 -11.03 -7.72
CA GLN A 41 4.71 -10.31 -8.11
C GLN A 41 5.19 -9.38 -6.99
N HIS A 42 4.25 -8.71 -6.30
CA HIS A 42 4.55 -7.92 -5.12
C HIS A 42 5.19 -8.76 -4.00
N SER A 43 4.65 -9.96 -3.74
CA SER A 43 5.22 -10.87 -2.73
C SER A 43 6.63 -11.32 -3.07
N GLU A 44 6.91 -11.58 -4.34
CA GLU A 44 8.25 -11.90 -4.82
C GLU A 44 9.22 -10.73 -4.65
N ALA A 45 8.80 -9.51 -5.02
CA ALA A 45 9.62 -8.30 -4.90
C ALA A 45 9.95 -7.95 -3.46
N VAL A 46 8.99 -8.10 -2.54
CA VAL A 46 9.19 -7.89 -1.10
C VAL A 46 10.02 -9.02 -0.47
N GLY A 47 10.11 -10.18 -1.12
CA GLY A 47 10.78 -11.37 -0.61
C GLY A 47 10.00 -12.06 0.52
N LYS A 48 8.67 -11.86 0.58
CA LYS A 48 7.77 -12.39 1.60
C LYS A 48 6.36 -12.54 1.04
N ASP A 49 5.66 -13.61 1.41
CA ASP A 49 4.24 -13.74 1.09
C ASP A 49 3.43 -12.60 1.74
N MET A 50 2.80 -11.77 0.90
CA MET A 50 2.04 -10.62 1.34
C MET A 50 0.58 -10.95 1.63
N LYS A 51 0.05 -12.08 1.16
CA LYS A 51 -1.36 -12.48 1.38
C LYS A 51 -1.78 -12.45 2.86
N PRO A 52 -0.95 -12.88 3.83
CA PRO A 52 -1.30 -12.81 5.26
C PRO A 52 -1.42 -11.38 5.82
N PHE A 53 -0.84 -10.38 5.15
CA PHE A 53 -0.90 -8.98 5.57
C PHE A 53 -2.03 -8.21 4.89
N VAL A 54 -2.69 -8.80 3.88
CA VAL A 54 -3.82 -8.17 3.20
C VAL A 54 -5.04 -8.26 4.11
N HIS A 55 -5.49 -7.11 4.59
CA HIS A 55 -6.71 -7.00 5.37
C HIS A 55 -7.94 -6.82 4.47
N HIS A 56 -7.82 -5.98 3.44
CA HIS A 56 -8.90 -5.69 2.50
C HIS A 56 -8.32 -5.35 1.13
N VAL A 57 -9.01 -5.72 0.05
CA VAL A 57 -8.68 -5.33 -1.32
C VAL A 57 -9.85 -4.50 -1.85
N PHE A 58 -9.57 -3.31 -2.37
CA PHE A 58 -10.57 -2.42 -2.95
C PHE A 58 -10.97 -2.91 -4.34
N ASP A 59 -12.25 -3.20 -4.54
CA ASP A 59 -12.82 -3.70 -5.79
C ASP A 59 -13.13 -2.58 -6.82
N MET A 60 -13.21 -1.33 -6.36
CA MET A 60 -13.45 -0.16 -7.20
C MET A 60 -12.29 0.16 -8.19
N TYR A 61 -11.10 -0.40 -7.97
CA TYR A 61 -9.96 -0.25 -8.87
C TYR A 61 -9.86 -1.48 -9.80
N THR A 62 -10.39 -1.35 -11.02
CA THR A 62 -10.48 -2.48 -11.96
C THR A 62 -9.18 -2.76 -12.72
N GLU A 63 -8.29 -1.78 -12.83
CA GLU A 63 -7.05 -1.88 -13.61
C GLU A 63 -5.81 -2.16 -12.75
N LYS A 64 -5.93 -2.07 -11.42
CA LYS A 64 -4.81 -2.24 -10.50
C LYS A 64 -5.26 -2.79 -9.15
N VAL A 65 -4.31 -3.38 -8.43
CA VAL A 65 -4.55 -3.87 -7.06
C VAL A 65 -4.32 -2.72 -6.09
N VAL A 66 -5.33 -2.41 -5.29
CA VAL A 66 -5.21 -1.51 -4.13
C VAL A 66 -5.68 -2.26 -2.90
N TYR A 67 -4.89 -2.28 -1.84
CA TYR A 67 -5.21 -3.06 -0.65
C TYR A 67 -4.77 -2.38 0.64
N VAL A 68 -5.48 -2.68 1.73
CA VAL A 68 -5.10 -2.31 3.10
C VAL A 68 -4.19 -3.39 3.67
N GLY A 69 -2.97 -3.01 4.04
CA GLY A 69 -1.95 -3.89 4.63
C GLY A 69 -1.86 -3.74 6.15
N ARG A 70 -2.07 -4.82 6.90
CA ARG A 70 -1.94 -4.87 8.37
C ARG A 70 -1.47 -6.25 8.88
N PRO A 71 -0.60 -6.33 9.91
CA PRO A 71 0.24 -5.28 10.48
C PRO A 71 1.55 -5.15 9.67
N VAL A 72 1.87 -3.95 9.19
CA VAL A 72 3.09 -3.69 8.42
C VAL A 72 4.08 -2.93 9.30
N ASP A 73 5.07 -3.63 9.84
CA ASP A 73 6.13 -2.98 10.63
C ASP A 73 7.07 -2.14 9.75
N GLY A 74 7.93 -1.33 10.38
CA GLY A 74 8.84 -0.45 9.65
C GLY A 74 9.78 -1.17 8.67
N ARG A 75 10.20 -2.42 8.93
CA ARG A 75 11.06 -3.15 7.98
C ARG A 75 10.26 -3.64 6.78
N LEU A 76 9.06 -4.16 7.02
CA LEU A 76 8.16 -4.59 5.96
C LEU A 76 7.68 -3.40 5.12
N LEU A 77 7.41 -2.26 5.73
CA LEU A 77 7.07 -1.01 5.03
C LEU A 77 8.18 -0.60 4.07
N GLU A 78 9.44 -0.63 4.52
CA GLU A 78 10.58 -0.31 3.66
C GLU A 78 10.73 -1.29 2.50
N ALA A 79 10.49 -2.59 2.74
CA ALA A 79 10.53 -3.59 1.69
C ALA A 79 9.39 -3.42 0.67
N ILE A 80 8.16 -3.12 1.13
CA ILE A 80 7.02 -2.77 0.26
C ILE A 80 7.37 -1.57 -0.60
N ARG A 81 7.90 -0.50 0.00
CA ARG A 81 8.22 0.73 -0.74
C ARG A 81 9.36 0.53 -1.74
N ALA A 82 10.23 -0.45 -1.53
CA ALA A 82 11.32 -0.76 -2.45
C ALA A 82 10.86 -1.54 -3.70
N ASP A 83 9.64 -2.10 -3.70
CA ASP A 83 9.08 -2.74 -4.88
C ASP A 83 8.70 -1.68 -5.93
N GLU A 84 9.36 -1.72 -7.09
CA GLU A 84 9.10 -0.83 -8.24
C GLU A 84 7.68 -0.94 -8.80
N GLY A 85 6.95 -2.03 -8.49
CA GLY A 85 5.55 -2.19 -8.81
C GLY A 85 4.57 -1.51 -7.84
N VAL A 86 5.06 -0.88 -6.76
CA VAL A 86 4.24 -0.07 -5.83
C VAL A 86 4.27 1.38 -6.28
N GLU A 87 3.14 1.93 -6.70
CA GLU A 87 2.97 3.32 -7.12
C GLU A 87 3.01 4.29 -5.93
N LEU A 88 2.33 3.91 -4.84
CA LEU A 88 2.08 4.77 -3.68
C LEU A 88 1.82 3.91 -2.43
N VAL A 89 2.25 4.42 -1.28
CA VAL A 89 1.81 3.93 0.03
C VAL A 89 1.16 5.09 0.79
N GLU A 90 -0.09 4.93 1.19
CA GLU A 90 -0.84 5.93 1.96
C GLU A 90 -1.00 5.44 3.40
N CYS A 91 -0.81 6.33 4.37
CA CYS A 91 -1.14 6.02 5.77
C CYS A 91 -2.66 5.92 5.93
N GLU A 92 -3.15 4.84 6.57
CA GLU A 92 -4.59 4.69 6.78
C GLU A 92 -5.06 5.68 7.86
N ASP A 93 -5.95 6.61 7.48
CA ASP A 93 -6.68 7.45 8.42
C ASP A 93 -7.62 6.59 9.27
N GLU A 94 -7.76 6.91 10.56
CA GLU A 94 -8.84 6.30 11.34
C GLU A 94 -10.16 6.76 10.71
N PRO A 95 -11.12 5.86 10.45
CA PRO A 95 -12.44 6.32 10.04
C PRO A 95 -12.92 7.26 11.15
N GLN A 96 -13.04 8.55 10.83
CA GLN A 96 -13.76 9.49 11.65
C GLN A 96 -15.17 8.93 11.69
N LEU A 97 -15.50 8.21 12.77
CA LEU A 97 -16.89 7.96 13.13
C LEU A 97 -17.46 9.36 13.29
N ASP A 98 -18.09 9.84 12.22
CA ASP A 98 -18.93 11.00 12.25
C ASP A 98 -19.84 10.83 13.46
N ASP A 99 -19.75 11.79 14.39
CA ASP A 99 -20.49 11.87 15.66
C ASP A 99 -22.04 11.83 15.50
N GLU A 100 -22.56 11.45 14.34
CA GLU A 100 -23.99 11.30 14.01
C GLU A 100 -24.57 9.91 14.28
N LEU A 101 -23.80 8.94 14.81
CA LEU A 101 -24.35 7.64 15.26
C LEU A 101 -24.38 7.45 16.79
N GLU A 102 -24.37 8.54 17.57
CA GLU A 102 -24.70 8.47 19.01
C GLU A 102 -26.05 9.13 19.37
N LYS A 103 -26.86 9.54 18.39
CA LYS A 103 -28.20 10.12 18.65
C LYS A 103 -29.38 9.15 18.64
N GLU A 104 -29.18 7.85 18.45
CA GLU A 104 -30.26 6.85 18.49
C GLU A 104 -30.00 5.66 19.43
N LEU A 105 -29.55 5.93 20.66
CA LEU A 105 -29.70 5.01 21.80
C LEU A 105 -30.26 5.71 23.04
#